data_AF-U2HN99-F1
#
_entry.id   AF-U2HN99-F1
#
_cell.length_a   1.000
_cell.length_b   1.000
_cell.length_c   1.000
_cell.angle_alpha   90.00
_cell.angle_beta   90.00
_cell.angle_gamma   90.00
#
_symmetry.space_group_name_H-M   'P 1'
#
loop_
_entity.id
_entity.type
_entity.pdbx_description
1 polymer ?
#
loop_
_entity_poly.entity_id
_entity_poly.type
_entity_poly.pdbx_seq_one_letter_code
_entity_poly.pdbx_strand_id
1 'polypeptide(L)'
;MRVSIEDNQVALTVIESLMGSLDRSPVVEHWDDYFLQRWPKLTDVECDAVIEWLLWLNEHPLSPFSKDTILRACETLELVKKHRTE
;
A
#
# COMPACT_ATOMS: atom_id res chain seq x y z
N MET A 1 -0.37 -10.58 16.66
CA MET A 1 -0.30 -9.11 16.68
C MET A 1 -1.44 -8.63 15.80
N ARG A 2 -2.54 -8.13 16.39
CA ARG A 2 -3.76 -7.71 15.68
C ARG A 2 -3.80 -6.19 15.67
N VAL A 3 -2.92 -5.59 14.87
CA VAL A 3 -2.67 -4.14 14.94
C VAL A 3 -3.19 -3.45 13.69
N SER A 4 -3.66 -2.21 13.84
CA SER A 4 -4.44 -1.41 12.87
C SER A 4 -5.95 -1.50 13.06
N ILE A 5 -6.64 -2.45 12.43
CA ILE A 5 -8.11 -2.43 12.36
C ILE A 5 -8.75 -2.79 13.70
N GLU A 6 -8.30 -3.87 14.36
CA GLU A 6 -8.93 -4.33 15.61
C GLU A 6 -8.65 -3.38 16.79
N ASP A 7 -7.43 -2.86 16.89
CA ASP A 7 -7.03 -1.94 17.96
C ASP A 7 -7.35 -0.47 17.64
N ASN A 8 -7.86 -0.18 16.44
CA ASN A 8 -8.08 1.17 15.91
C ASN A 8 -6.84 2.09 16.04
N GLN A 9 -5.66 1.51 15.82
CA GLN A 9 -4.35 2.17 15.96
C GLN A 9 -3.68 2.36 14.60
N VAL A 10 -3.69 3.60 14.09
CA VAL A 10 -3.19 3.92 12.73
C VAL A 10 -1.77 4.50 12.71
N ALA A 11 -1.22 4.89 13.87
CA ALA A 11 0.11 5.49 14.01
C ALA A 11 1.13 4.46 14.50
N LEU A 12 1.32 3.39 13.72
CA LEU A 12 2.25 2.31 14.05
C LEU A 12 3.41 2.26 13.06
N THR A 13 4.63 1.99 13.54
CA THR A 13 5.85 1.91 12.72
C THR A 13 5.73 0.88 11.58
N VAL A 14 4.96 -0.19 11.78
CA VAL A 14 4.70 -1.18 10.72
C VAL A 14 3.88 -0.57 9.57
N ILE A 15 2.91 0.29 9.87
CA ILE A 15 2.09 0.98 8.88
C ILE A 15 2.95 1.98 8.10
N GLU A 16 3.79 2.76 8.80
CA GLU A 16 4.74 3.68 8.15
C GLU A 16 5.70 2.94 7.21
N SER A 17 6.18 1.75 7.60
CA SER A 17 7.07 0.94 6.78
C SER A 17 6.38 0.41 5.51
N LEU A 18 5.10 0.03 5.62
CA LEU A 18 4.28 -0.37 4.48
C LEU A 18 4.02 0.81 3.55
N MET A 19 3.64 1.96 4.10
CA MET A 19 3.42 3.18 3.32
C MET A 19 4.68 3.64 2.60
N GLY A 20 5.84 3.62 3.27
CA GLY A 20 7.12 3.95 2.63
C GLY A 20 7.53 2.96 1.52
N SER A 21 6.98 1.75 1.53
CA SER A 21 7.18 0.78 0.44
C SER A 21 6.22 1.04 -0.73
N LEU A 22 4.99 1.48 -0.45
CA LEU A 22 3.89 1.61 -1.42
C LEU A 22 3.77 3.01 -2.04
N ASP A 23 4.26 4.06 -1.39
CA ASP A 23 4.28 5.41 -1.96
C ASP A 23 5.34 5.53 -3.04
N ARG A 24 5.03 5.02 -4.24
CA ARG A 24 5.95 4.90 -5.37
C ARG A 24 5.55 5.80 -6.54
N SER A 25 6.52 6.00 -7.43
CA SER A 25 6.29 6.67 -8.72
C SER A 25 5.24 5.88 -9.53
N PRO A 26 4.36 6.55 -10.31
CA PRO A 26 3.47 5.86 -11.24
C PRO A 26 4.21 5.25 -12.45
N VAL A 27 5.52 5.51 -12.59
CA VAL A 27 6.37 4.98 -13.65
C VAL A 27 7.11 3.74 -13.12
N VAL A 28 6.74 2.56 -13.61
CA VAL A 28 7.21 1.25 -13.11
C VAL A 28 8.72 1.10 -13.28
N GLU A 29 9.30 1.70 -14.31
CA GLU A 29 10.74 1.68 -14.60
C GLU A 29 11.58 2.40 -13.52
N HIS A 30 10.95 3.21 -12.67
CA HIS A 30 11.60 3.87 -11.55
C HIS A 30 11.53 3.03 -10.25
N TRP A 31 10.90 1.86 -10.27
CA TRP A 31 10.80 1.01 -9.09
C TRP A 31 12.11 0.25 -8.85
N ASP A 32 12.46 0.11 -7.58
CA ASP A 32 13.68 -0.62 -7.21
C ASP A 32 13.49 -2.14 -7.24
N ASP A 33 14.60 -2.86 -7.37
CA ASP A 33 14.63 -4.32 -7.37
C ASP A 33 14.02 -4.91 -6.09
N TYR A 34 14.16 -4.23 -4.95
CA TYR A 34 13.63 -4.71 -3.68
C TYR A 34 12.10 -4.82 -3.72
N PHE A 35 11.43 -3.81 -4.27
CA PHE A 35 9.99 -3.76 -4.46
C PHE A 35 9.53 -4.80 -5.49
N LEU A 36 10.17 -4.81 -6.66
CA LEU A 36 9.85 -5.70 -7.79
C LEU A 36 9.99 -7.19 -7.45
N GLN A 37 10.90 -7.56 -6.54
CA GLN A 37 11.07 -8.95 -6.10
C GLN A 37 10.01 -9.43 -5.09
N ARG A 38 9.16 -8.55 -4.58
CA ARG A 38 8.23 -8.82 -3.46
C ARG A 38 6.79 -8.56 -3.84
N TRP A 39 6.44 -7.31 -4.11
CA TRP A 39 5.06 -6.87 -4.24
C TRP A 39 4.32 -7.53 -5.43
N PRO A 40 4.96 -7.78 -6.59
CA PRO A 40 4.36 -8.57 -7.68
C PRO A 40 4.00 -10.02 -7.35
N LYS A 41 4.41 -10.55 -6.18
CA LYS A 41 4.05 -11.91 -5.75
C LYS A 41 2.67 -11.96 -5.07
N LEU A 42 2.10 -10.81 -4.71
CA LEU A 42 0.74 -10.77 -4.19
C LEU A 42 -0.26 -11.17 -5.28
N THR A 43 -1.28 -11.93 -4.88
CA THR A 43 -2.46 -12.21 -5.70
C THR A 43 -3.32 -10.96 -5.84
N ASP A 44 -4.23 -10.95 -6.82
CA ASP A 44 -5.14 -9.80 -7.00
C ASP A 44 -6.02 -9.59 -5.76
N VAL A 45 -6.49 -10.68 -5.15
CA VAL A 45 -7.27 -10.64 -3.91
C VAL A 45 -6.47 -10.02 -2.76
N GLU A 46 -5.18 -10.34 -2.65
CA GLU A 46 -4.31 -9.74 -1.63
C GLU A 46 -4.06 -8.26 -1.92
N CYS A 47 -3.84 -7.87 -3.18
CA CYS A 47 -3.72 -6.46 -3.56
C CYS A 47 -5.00 -5.68 -3.23
N ASP A 48 -6.17 -6.22 -3.58
CA ASP A 48 -7.47 -5.60 -3.31
C ASP A 48 -7.71 -5.42 -1.80
N ALA A 49 -7.36 -6.43 -0.99
CA ALA A 49 -7.46 -6.33 0.47
C ALA A 49 -6.55 -5.23 1.06
N VAL A 50 -5.35 -5.05 0.50
CA VAL A 50 -4.45 -3.96 0.92
C VAL A 50 -5.00 -2.60 0.46
N ILE A 51 -5.59 -2.50 -0.74
CA ILE A 51 -6.26 -1.27 -1.21
C ILE A 51 -7.41 -0.90 -0.28
N GLU A 52 -8.26 -1.85 0.11
CA GLU A 52 -9.35 -1.59 1.06
C GLU A 52 -8.82 -1.09 2.42
N TRP A 53 -7.74 -1.70 2.92
CA TRP A 53 -7.07 -1.24 4.14
C TRP A 53 -6.49 0.18 4.02
N LEU A 54 -5.91 0.53 2.87
CA LEU A 54 -5.44 1.89 2.57
C LEU A 54 -6.59 2.89 2.54
N LEU A 55 -7.74 2.53 1.95
CA LEU A 55 -8.92 3.39 1.93
C LEU A 55 -9.49 3.60 3.34
N TRP A 56 -9.52 2.56 4.17
CA TRP A 56 -9.86 2.69 5.59
C TRP A 56 -8.90 3.64 6.32
N LEU A 57 -7.59 3.55 6.06
CA LEU A 57 -6.61 4.51 6.61
C LEU A 57 -6.89 5.94 6.14
N ASN A 58 -7.34 6.15 4.90
CA ASN A 58 -7.65 7.49 4.39
C ASN A 58 -8.87 8.11 5.07
N GLU A 59 -9.85 7.29 5.44
CA GLU A 59 -11.07 7.73 6.13
C GLU A 59 -10.85 7.90 7.64
N HIS A 60 -9.79 7.31 8.21
CA HIS A 60 -9.54 7.36 9.64
C HIS A 60 -9.05 8.76 10.09
N PRO A 61 -9.71 9.42 11.07
CA PRO A 61 -9.44 10.82 11.44
C PRO A 61 -8.05 11.06 12.06
N LEU A 62 -7.41 10.00 12.58
CA LEU A 62 -6.06 10.06 13.15
C LEU A 62 -4.97 9.56 12.18
N SER A 63 -5.31 9.31 10.92
CA SER A 63 -4.34 8.85 9.94
C SER A 63 -3.22 9.87 9.75
N PRO A 64 -1.94 9.46 9.87
CA PRO A 64 -0.82 10.38 9.72
C PRO A 64 -0.48 10.68 8.25
N PHE A 65 -1.11 9.98 7.29
CA PHE A 65 -0.79 10.09 5.87
C PHE A 65 -1.71 11.06 5.15
N SER A 66 -1.15 11.80 4.19
CA SER A 66 -1.98 12.64 3.31
C SER A 66 -2.79 11.79 2.34
N LYS A 67 -3.94 12.31 1.90
CA LYS A 67 -4.79 11.68 0.88
C LYS A 67 -4.00 11.32 -0.38
N ASP A 68 -3.15 12.22 -0.86
CA ASP A 68 -2.35 11.99 -2.08
C ASP A 68 -1.38 10.81 -1.91
N THR A 69 -0.78 10.66 -0.72
CA THR A 69 0.11 9.53 -0.41
C THR A 69 -0.65 8.21 -0.44
N ILE A 70 -1.85 8.19 0.12
CA ILE A 70 -2.68 6.99 0.12
C ILE A 70 -3.16 6.65 -1.30
N LEU A 71 -3.59 7.64 -2.08
CA LEU A 71 -4.01 7.41 -3.46
C LEU A 71 -2.88 6.86 -4.32
N ARG A 72 -1.65 7.40 -4.20
CA ARG A 72 -0.48 6.83 -4.89
C ARG A 72 -0.16 5.40 -4.46
N ALA A 73 -0.32 5.08 -3.18
CA ALA A 73 -0.16 3.72 -2.70
C ALA A 73 -1.21 2.76 -3.31
N CYS A 74 -2.47 3.19 -3.42
CA CYS A 74 -3.50 2.42 -4.12
C CYS A 74 -3.18 2.23 -5.61
N GLU A 75 -2.79 3.31 -6.30
CA GLU A 75 -2.39 3.26 -7.72
C GLU A 75 -1.19 2.32 -7.94
N THR A 76 -0.23 2.32 -7.01
CA THR A 76 0.93 1.42 -7.03
C THR A 76 0.48 -0.04 -7.00
N LEU A 77 -0.49 -0.41 -6.16
CA LEU A 77 -1.03 -1.78 -6.12
C LEU A 77 -1.81 -2.16 -7.39
N GLU A 78 -2.52 -1.21 -8.00
CA GLU A 78 -3.14 -1.42 -9.31
C GLU A 78 -2.11 -1.64 -10.43
N LEU A 79 -0.98 -0.93 -10.39
CA LEU A 79 0.14 -1.16 -11.30
C LEU A 79 0.83 -2.51 -11.04
N VAL A 80 0.97 -2.93 -9.78
CA VAL A 80 1.48 -4.25 -9.41
C VAL A 80 0.63 -5.37 -10.04
N LYS A 81 -0.71 -5.25 -9.96
CA LYS A 81 -1.64 -6.21 -10.58
C LYS A 81 -1.42 -6.32 -12.10
N LYS A 82 -1.26 -5.18 -12.78
CA LYS A 82 -1.01 -5.13 -14.23
C LYS A 82 0.36 -5.69 -14.63
N HIS A 83 1.41 -5.37 -13.88
CA HIS A 83 2.76 -5.80 -14.18
C HIS A 83 2.95 -7.32 -14.09
N ARG A 84 2.14 -8.02 -13.27
CA ARG A 84 2.18 -9.49 -13.18
C ARG A 84 1.59 -10.20 -14.41
N THR A 85 0.76 -9.51 -15.20
CA THR A 85 0.13 -10.05 -16.41
C THR A 85 0.96 -9.90 -17.69
N GLU A 86 2.12 -9.25 -17.61
CA GLU A 86 3.11 -9.09 -18.69
C GLU A 86 4.24 -10.13 -18.58
#